data_AF-A0A9Q1BYN4-F1
#
_entry.id   AF-A0A9Q1BYN4-F1
#
_cell.length_a   1.000
_cell.length_b   1.000
_cell.length_c   1.000
_cell.angle_alpha   90.00
_cell.angle_beta   90.00
_cell.angle_gamma   90.00
#
_symmetry.space_group_name_H-M   'P 1'
#
loop_
_entity.id
_entity.type
_entity.pdbx_description
1 polymer ?
#
loop_
_entity_poly.entity_id
_entity_poly.type
_entity_poly.pdbx_seq_one_letter_code
_entity_poly.pdbx_strand_id
1 'polypeptide(L)'
;MGFLRCASCEDFWFKGVDVNLFSQFQWNVPCQPLSFLIYRLVFALYQIGWNIAIITVWGDPRFYRPVDSKAKWPIYASNWALMFFSLYCFTALITAISLAKRNGGVQATEAIEMEPSKTGKGDVDLDPEEQMKPVSLPWFVKVTWFLQVTSYSVTLFVSVAYWLIDFDPEVEHASIFTIHTHAISSVLVLLDMALVATPCRWTHFFFGTIFGLSYFVFTFVYYVLGGYNPYGEKFIYQSMVDWEDKPVVSLVAAILVSFLVAPLFHLFFFGIYKLKIFIHSRTQQHVRKSNFSN
;
A
#
# COMPACT_ATOMS: atom_id res chain seq x y z
N MET A 1 -8.80 26.16 -15.89
CA MET A 1 -10.01 25.90 -15.10
C MET A 1 -10.47 24.49 -15.43
N GLY A 2 -10.49 23.60 -14.43
CA GLY A 2 -10.75 22.18 -14.63
C GLY A 2 -10.58 21.42 -13.32
N PHE A 3 -11.21 21.93 -12.26
CA PHE A 3 -11.32 21.24 -10.98
C PHE A 3 -12.80 20.93 -10.80
N LEU A 4 -13.10 19.67 -10.44
CA LEU A 4 -14.42 19.05 -10.31
C LEU A 4 -14.94 18.41 -11.62
N ARG A 5 -14.24 17.39 -12.12
CA ARG A 5 -14.96 16.26 -12.74
C ARG A 5 -15.76 15.60 -11.61
N CYS A 6 -17.08 15.54 -11.75
CA CYS A 6 -17.95 14.78 -10.86
C CYS A 6 -17.41 13.35 -10.77
N ALA A 7 -17.35 12.76 -9.57
CA ALA A 7 -16.84 11.40 -9.37
C ALA A 7 -17.63 10.45 -10.29
N SER A 8 -16.95 9.92 -11.30
CA SER A 8 -17.55 8.95 -12.22
C SER A 8 -17.69 7.62 -11.48
N CYS A 9 -18.66 6.78 -11.84
CA CYS A 9 -18.71 5.38 -11.37
C CYS A 9 -17.39 4.62 -11.63
N GLU A 10 -16.55 5.10 -12.56
CA GLU A 10 -15.22 4.58 -12.84
C GLU A 10 -14.22 4.79 -11.70
N ASP A 11 -14.41 5.82 -10.86
CA ASP A 11 -13.51 6.15 -9.74
C ASP A 11 -13.70 5.21 -8.55
N PHE A 12 -14.85 4.56 -8.40
CA PHE A 12 -15.14 3.73 -7.23
C PHE A 12 -14.34 2.41 -7.22
N TRP A 13 -13.97 1.91 -8.40
CA TRP A 13 -13.36 0.58 -8.56
C TRP A 13 -11.93 0.64 -9.12
N PHE A 14 -11.48 -0.47 -9.71
CA PHE A 14 -10.19 -0.60 -10.40
C PHE A 14 -10.35 -0.42 -11.92
N LYS A 15 -10.87 0.73 -12.37
CA LYS A 15 -11.20 1.02 -13.79
C LYS A 15 -10.66 2.39 -14.21
N GLY A 16 -10.49 2.64 -15.51
CA GLY A 16 -10.18 3.98 -16.03
C GLY A 16 -8.80 4.51 -15.63
N VAL A 17 -7.80 3.63 -15.57
CA VAL A 17 -6.41 3.98 -15.24
C VAL A 17 -5.48 3.30 -16.24
N ASP A 18 -4.47 4.02 -16.71
CA ASP A 18 -3.39 3.46 -17.50
C ASP A 18 -2.57 2.47 -16.65
N VAL A 19 -2.51 1.22 -17.12
CA VAL A 19 -1.80 0.12 -16.46
C VAL A 19 -0.30 0.40 -16.29
N ASN A 20 0.30 1.22 -17.16
CA ASN A 20 1.73 1.52 -17.11
C ASN A 20 2.11 2.36 -15.88
N LEU A 21 1.15 3.09 -15.28
CA LEU A 21 1.38 3.85 -14.04
C LEU A 21 1.81 2.97 -12.86
N PHE A 22 1.54 1.66 -12.90
CA PHE A 22 1.90 0.71 -11.85
C PHE A 22 3.35 0.19 -11.96
N SER A 23 4.05 0.48 -13.06
CA SER A 23 5.40 0.00 -13.33
C SER A 23 6.41 1.12 -13.61
N GLN A 24 6.14 2.34 -13.15
CA GLN A 24 7.02 3.48 -13.39
C GLN A 24 7.05 4.47 -12.22
N PHE A 25 8.11 5.29 -12.20
CA PHE A 25 8.19 6.43 -11.31
C PHE A 25 7.28 7.57 -11.78
N GLN A 26 6.81 8.37 -10.84
CA GLN A 26 6.12 9.63 -11.15
C GLN A 26 7.07 10.65 -11.81
N TRP A 27 8.35 10.56 -11.46
CA TRP A 27 9.40 11.50 -11.87
C TRP A 27 10.19 10.93 -13.05
N ASN A 28 10.87 11.82 -13.79
CA ASN A 28 11.72 11.42 -14.91
C ASN A 28 13.03 10.80 -14.42
N VAL A 29 12.98 9.56 -13.94
CA VAL A 29 14.14 8.77 -13.52
C VAL A 29 14.71 8.06 -14.76
N PRO A 30 16.03 8.13 -15.01
CA PRO A 30 16.65 7.50 -16.17
C PRO A 30 16.57 5.97 -16.14
N CYS A 31 16.83 5.34 -17.29
CA CYS A 31 16.97 3.88 -17.43
C CYS A 31 15.73 3.07 -17.03
N GLN A 32 14.52 3.62 -17.23
CA GLN A 32 13.30 2.84 -17.07
C GLN A 32 13.12 1.86 -18.25
N PRO A 33 12.61 0.63 -18.01
CA PRO A 33 12.02 0.14 -16.76
C PRO A 33 13.01 -0.42 -15.73
N LEU A 34 14.30 -0.59 -16.08
CA LEU A 34 15.29 -1.25 -15.22
C LEU A 34 15.45 -0.57 -13.85
N SER A 35 15.55 0.75 -13.80
CA SER A 35 15.67 1.50 -12.55
C SER A 35 14.48 1.29 -11.61
N PHE A 36 13.26 1.20 -12.15
CA PHE A 36 12.06 0.91 -11.36
C PHE A 36 12.04 -0.52 -10.84
N LEU A 37 12.49 -1.49 -11.64
CA LEU A 37 12.61 -2.89 -11.23
C LEU A 37 13.63 -3.06 -10.10
N ILE A 38 14.79 -2.41 -10.20
CA ILE A 38 15.81 -2.42 -9.14
C ILE A 38 15.23 -1.84 -7.85
N TYR A 39 14.53 -0.70 -7.94
CA TYR A 39 13.86 -0.08 -6.79
C TYR A 39 12.88 -1.04 -6.10
N ARG A 40 11.99 -1.68 -6.88
CA ARG A 40 11.03 -2.65 -6.34
C ARG A 40 11.71 -3.88 -5.73
N LEU A 41 12.80 -4.35 -6.34
CA LEU A 41 13.57 -5.48 -5.83
C LEU A 41 14.23 -5.13 -4.49
N VAL A 42 14.86 -3.96 -4.38
CA VAL A 42 15.48 -3.50 -3.13
C VAL A 42 14.44 -3.36 -2.03
N PHE A 43 13.28 -2.74 -2.31
CA PHE A 43 12.18 -2.61 -1.34
C PHE A 43 11.65 -3.97 -0.88
N ALA A 44 11.45 -4.92 -1.81
CA ALA A 44 10.99 -6.26 -1.47
C ALA A 44 12.00 -7.04 -0.63
N LEU A 45 13.28 -7.03 -1.01
CA LEU A 45 14.35 -7.71 -0.26
C LEU A 45 14.55 -7.09 1.13
N TYR A 46 14.55 -5.75 1.22
CA TYR A 46 14.61 -5.04 2.49
C TYR A 46 13.48 -5.48 3.41
N GLN A 47 12.24 -5.48 2.89
CA GLN A 47 11.07 -5.82 3.68
C GLN A 47 11.10 -7.30 4.11
N ILE A 48 11.47 -8.23 3.22
CA ILE A 48 11.64 -9.65 3.57
C ILE A 48 12.70 -9.82 4.67
N GLY A 49 13.85 -9.17 4.53
CA GLY A 49 14.93 -9.22 5.52
C GLY A 49 14.47 -8.77 6.90
N TRP A 50 13.73 -7.66 6.98
CA TRP A 50 13.18 -7.18 8.25
C TRP A 50 12.11 -8.08 8.83
N ASN A 51 11.24 -8.68 8.03
CA ASN A 51 10.27 -9.66 8.56
C ASN A 51 10.97 -10.88 9.16
N ILE A 52 11.98 -11.42 8.45
CA ILE A 52 12.77 -12.54 8.96
C ILE A 52 13.44 -12.14 10.27
N ALA A 53 14.09 -10.97 10.32
CA ALA A 53 14.75 -10.49 11.52
C ALA A 53 13.77 -10.30 12.70
N ILE A 54 12.61 -9.66 12.46
CA ILE A 54 11.57 -9.49 13.49
C ILE A 54 11.11 -10.84 14.01
N ILE A 55 10.77 -11.79 13.13
CA ILE A 55 10.28 -13.11 13.54
C ILE A 55 11.34 -13.90 14.32
N THR A 56 12.61 -13.82 13.91
CA THR A 56 13.70 -14.56 14.58
C THR A 56 13.96 -14.02 15.98
N VAL A 57 14.02 -12.71 16.16
CA VAL A 57 14.31 -12.07 17.45
C VAL A 57 13.06 -11.81 18.31
N TRP A 58 11.85 -12.03 17.80
CA TRP A 58 10.64 -11.78 18.57
C TRP A 58 10.61 -12.56 19.89
N GLY A 59 10.34 -11.86 20.98
CA GLY A 59 10.36 -12.36 22.36
C GLY A 59 11.74 -12.38 23.00
N ASP A 60 12.78 -11.85 22.33
CA ASP A 60 14.08 -11.61 22.96
C ASP A 60 13.99 -10.37 23.87
N PRO A 61 14.25 -10.49 25.19
CA PRO A 61 14.13 -9.38 26.14
C PRO A 61 15.09 -8.21 25.89
N ARG A 62 16.11 -8.39 25.03
CA ARG A 62 17.00 -7.30 24.61
C ARG A 62 16.30 -6.31 23.67
N PHE A 63 15.22 -6.72 23.02
CA PHE A 63 14.57 -5.95 21.95
C PHE A 63 13.08 -5.75 22.16
N TYR A 64 12.43 -6.63 22.93
CA TYR A 64 10.99 -6.61 23.21
C TYR A 64 10.74 -6.72 24.71
N ARG A 65 9.48 -6.56 25.12
CA ARG A 65 9.09 -6.70 26.53
C ARG A 65 9.42 -8.13 26.99
N PRO A 66 9.89 -8.34 28.23
CA PRO A 66 10.23 -9.67 28.72
C PRO A 66 9.07 -10.68 28.68
N VAL A 67 7.84 -10.18 28.65
CA VAL A 67 6.62 -10.98 28.57
C VAL A 67 6.25 -11.37 27.13
N ASP A 68 6.77 -10.68 26.12
CA ASP A 68 6.43 -10.94 24.73
C ASP A 68 6.94 -12.32 24.30
N SER A 69 6.07 -13.10 23.68
CA SER A 69 6.41 -14.43 23.14
C SER A 69 5.97 -14.55 21.70
N LYS A 70 6.61 -15.47 20.95
CA LYS A 70 6.30 -15.70 19.52
C LYS A 70 4.84 -16.07 19.30
N ALA A 71 4.21 -16.78 20.23
CA ALA A 71 2.80 -17.15 20.16
C ALA A 71 1.85 -15.94 20.23
N LYS A 72 2.30 -14.83 20.83
CA LYS A 72 1.52 -13.58 20.91
C LYS A 72 1.73 -12.66 19.72
N TRP A 73 2.72 -12.92 18.86
CA TRP A 73 2.98 -12.10 17.68
C TRP A 73 1.71 -11.79 16.83
N PRO A 74 0.82 -12.77 16.54
CA PRO A 74 -0.32 -12.51 15.68
C PRO A 74 -1.40 -11.61 16.29
N ILE A 75 -1.35 -11.32 17.59
CA ILE A 75 -2.41 -10.53 18.25
C ILE A 75 -2.26 -9.02 17.99
N TYR A 76 -1.05 -8.57 17.62
CA TYR A 76 -0.75 -7.14 17.49
C TYR A 76 -1.11 -6.59 16.11
N ALA A 77 -1.80 -5.45 16.08
CA ALA A 77 -2.18 -4.76 14.84
C ALA A 77 -0.95 -4.36 14.00
N SER A 78 0.13 -3.94 14.67
CA SER A 78 1.41 -3.57 14.04
C SER A 78 1.99 -4.72 13.21
N ASN A 79 1.84 -5.96 13.69
CA ASN A 79 2.33 -7.15 12.99
C ASN A 79 1.48 -7.47 11.75
N TRP A 80 0.15 -7.29 11.83
CA TRP A 80 -0.72 -7.40 10.65
C TRP A 80 -0.37 -6.33 9.60
N ALA A 81 -0.12 -5.10 10.04
CA ALA A 81 0.29 -4.00 9.16
C ALA A 81 1.62 -4.31 8.44
N LEU A 82 2.60 -4.84 9.17
CA LEU A 82 3.87 -5.30 8.61
C LEU A 82 3.67 -6.40 7.55
N MET A 83 2.81 -7.38 7.80
CA MET A 83 2.52 -8.45 6.82
C MET A 83 1.90 -7.88 5.55
N PHE A 84 0.91 -7.00 5.67
CA PHE A 84 0.25 -6.36 4.54
C PHE A 84 1.25 -5.53 3.72
N PHE A 85 2.09 -4.75 4.39
CA PHE A 85 3.12 -3.96 3.71
C PHE A 85 4.14 -4.83 2.97
N SER A 86 4.47 -5.99 3.54
CA SER A 86 5.38 -6.96 2.93
C SER A 86 4.77 -7.65 1.71
N LEU A 87 3.51 -8.04 1.82
CA LEU A 87 2.75 -8.60 0.71
C LEU A 87 2.59 -7.57 -0.43
N TYR A 88 2.37 -6.29 -0.08
CA TYR A 88 2.39 -5.21 -1.05
C TYR A 88 3.75 -5.12 -1.77
N CYS A 89 4.87 -5.03 -1.04
CA CYS A 89 6.19 -4.91 -1.66
C CYS A 89 6.48 -6.06 -2.64
N PHE A 90 6.09 -7.29 -2.28
CA PHE A 90 6.25 -8.46 -3.14
C PHE A 90 5.35 -8.41 -4.38
N THR A 91 4.06 -8.12 -4.21
CA THR A 91 3.11 -8.03 -5.33
C THR A 91 3.43 -6.85 -6.26
N ALA A 92 3.98 -5.75 -5.73
CA ALA A 92 4.48 -4.63 -6.51
C ALA A 92 5.68 -5.02 -7.38
N LEU A 93 6.62 -5.81 -6.86
CA LEU A 93 7.73 -6.35 -7.65
C LEU A 93 7.22 -7.28 -8.77
N ILE A 94 6.33 -8.23 -8.45
CA ILE A 94 5.73 -9.13 -9.44
C ILE A 94 5.00 -8.34 -10.53
N THR A 95 4.23 -7.32 -10.12
CA THR A 95 3.49 -6.45 -11.05
C THR A 95 4.45 -5.71 -11.98
N ALA A 96 5.52 -5.13 -11.44
CA ALA A 96 6.52 -4.44 -12.22
C ALA A 96 7.21 -5.36 -13.24
N ILE A 97 7.61 -6.56 -12.83
CA ILE A 97 8.22 -7.57 -13.72
C ILE A 97 7.23 -8.01 -14.81
N SER A 98 5.98 -8.27 -14.43
CA SER A 98 4.94 -8.74 -15.35
C SER A 98 4.62 -7.70 -16.41
N LEU A 99 4.52 -6.42 -16.01
CA LEU A 99 4.27 -5.32 -16.95
C LEU A 99 5.49 -5.01 -17.82
N ALA A 100 6.72 -5.07 -17.28
CA ALA A 100 7.93 -4.90 -18.08
C ALA A 100 8.05 -5.99 -19.17
N LYS A 101 7.76 -7.26 -18.84
CA LYS A 101 7.72 -8.36 -19.81
C LYS A 101 6.65 -8.15 -20.87
N ARG A 102 5.44 -7.75 -20.45
CA ARG A 102 4.33 -7.46 -21.37
C ARG A 102 4.70 -6.37 -22.37
N ASN A 103 5.27 -5.26 -21.89
CA ASN A 103 5.62 -4.12 -22.74
C ASN A 103 6.79 -4.46 -23.69
N GLY A 104 7.79 -5.21 -23.23
CA GLY A 104 8.87 -5.69 -24.09
C GLY A 104 8.39 -6.66 -25.17
N GLY A 105 7.41 -7.52 -24.87
CA GLY A 105 6.78 -8.40 -25.86
C GLY A 105 6.04 -7.61 -26.94
N VAL A 106 5.25 -6.60 -26.55
CA VAL A 106 4.53 -5.72 -27.50
C VAL A 106 5.52 -5.00 -28.43
N GLN A 107 6.58 -4.41 -27.88
CA GLN A 107 7.60 -3.73 -28.68
C GLN A 107 8.31 -4.67 -29.66
N ALA A 108 8.58 -5.91 -29.25
CA ALA A 108 9.18 -6.91 -30.13
C ALA A 108 8.24 -7.31 -31.28
N THR A 109 6.94 -7.47 -31.02
CA THR A 109 5.94 -7.75 -32.06
C THR A 109 5.81 -6.59 -33.04
N GLU A 110 5.70 -5.36 -32.55
CA GLU A 110 5.65 -4.15 -33.40
C GLU A 110 6.92 -4.02 -34.26
N ALA A 111 8.10 -4.33 -33.72
CA ALA A 111 9.35 -4.30 -34.48
C ALA A 111 9.40 -5.35 -35.60
N ILE A 112 8.83 -6.55 -35.38
CA ILE A 112 8.72 -7.60 -36.40
C ILE A 112 7.75 -7.18 -37.51
N GLU A 113 6.62 -6.54 -37.16
CA GLU A 113 5.63 -6.07 -38.13
C GLU A 113 6.12 -4.88 -38.98
N MET A 114 7.06 -4.09 -38.45
CA MET A 114 7.71 -2.99 -39.18
C MET A 114 8.84 -3.45 -40.12
N GLU A 115 9.28 -4.72 -40.07
CA GLU A 115 10.10 -5.26 -41.16
C GLU A 115 9.25 -5.41 -42.43
N PRO A 116 9.77 -5.04 -43.62
CA PRO A 116 8.97 -5.05 -44.84
C PRO A 116 8.53 -6.46 -45.21
N SER A 117 7.27 -6.79 -44.88
CA SER A 117 6.54 -7.94 -45.39
C SER A 117 6.54 -7.93 -46.92
N LYS A 118 7.07 -9.00 -47.52
CA LYS A 118 6.97 -9.28 -48.97
C LYS A 118 5.64 -9.94 -49.38
N THR A 119 4.62 -9.95 -48.54
CA THR A 119 3.35 -10.65 -48.84
C THR A 119 2.14 -9.80 -48.54
N GLY A 120 1.28 -9.71 -49.56
CA GLY A 120 0.25 -8.69 -49.72
C GLY A 120 -0.96 -8.84 -48.81
N LYS A 121 -1.55 -7.67 -48.54
CA LYS A 121 -2.97 -7.34 -48.36
C LYS A 121 -3.93 -8.47 -47.96
N GLY A 122 -4.45 -8.34 -46.75
CA GLY A 122 -5.82 -8.73 -46.41
C GLY A 122 -6.38 -7.68 -45.47
N ASP A 123 -7.25 -6.80 -45.97
CA ASP A 123 -7.99 -5.83 -45.17
C ASP A 123 -9.00 -6.60 -44.31
N VAL A 124 -8.71 -6.73 -43.00
CA VAL A 124 -9.64 -7.28 -42.02
C VAL A 124 -10.46 -6.11 -41.48
N ASP A 125 -11.70 -6.01 -41.94
CA ASP A 125 -12.71 -5.09 -41.39
C ASP A 125 -13.01 -5.51 -39.94
N LEU A 126 -12.30 -4.90 -38.99
CA LEU A 126 -12.59 -5.02 -37.56
C LEU A 126 -13.74 -4.08 -37.20
N ASP A 127 -14.77 -4.63 -36.59
CA ASP A 127 -15.96 -3.92 -36.12
C ASP A 127 -15.55 -2.79 -35.14
N PRO A 128 -15.92 -1.51 -35.39
CA PRO A 128 -15.46 -0.36 -34.59
C PRO A 128 -15.82 -0.47 -33.10
N GLU A 129 -16.83 -1.27 -32.76
CA GLU A 129 -17.28 -1.50 -31.39
C GLU A 129 -16.35 -2.44 -30.60
N GLU A 130 -15.55 -3.27 -31.29
CA GLU A 130 -14.61 -4.19 -30.65
C GLU A 130 -13.30 -3.49 -30.23
N GLN A 131 -12.92 -2.40 -30.92
CA GLN A 131 -11.75 -1.57 -30.59
C GLN A 131 -11.95 -0.69 -29.35
N MET A 132 -13.18 -0.52 -28.86
CA MET A 132 -13.51 0.43 -27.79
C MET A 132 -13.85 -0.25 -26.44
N LYS A 133 -13.50 -1.52 -26.24
CA LYS A 133 -13.58 -2.10 -24.88
C LYS A 133 -12.41 -1.57 -24.05
N PRO A 134 -12.67 -0.79 -22.97
CA PRO A 134 -11.59 -0.33 -22.10
C PRO A 134 -10.86 -1.55 -21.54
N VAL A 135 -9.56 -1.65 -21.83
CA VAL A 135 -8.71 -2.76 -21.37
C VAL A 135 -8.80 -2.81 -19.86
N SER A 136 -9.49 -3.82 -19.34
CA SER A 136 -9.66 -3.98 -17.89
C SER A 136 -8.30 -4.24 -17.25
N LEU A 137 -8.04 -3.63 -16.09
CA LEU A 137 -6.79 -3.86 -15.38
C LEU A 137 -6.62 -5.36 -15.08
N PRO A 138 -5.43 -5.94 -15.34
CA PRO A 138 -5.14 -7.32 -14.96
C PRO A 138 -5.37 -7.54 -13.45
N TRP A 139 -5.83 -8.74 -13.07
CA TRP A 139 -6.21 -9.04 -11.68
C TRP A 139 -5.07 -8.77 -10.68
N PHE A 140 -3.83 -9.11 -11.04
CA PHE A 140 -2.67 -8.93 -10.17
C PHE A 140 -2.36 -7.44 -9.92
N VAL A 141 -2.64 -6.56 -10.89
CA VAL A 141 -2.52 -5.11 -10.72
C VAL A 141 -3.55 -4.61 -9.69
N LYS A 142 -4.78 -5.13 -9.75
CA LYS A 142 -5.84 -4.79 -8.78
C LYS A 142 -5.47 -5.21 -7.36
N VAL A 143 -4.93 -6.43 -7.20
CA VAL A 143 -4.44 -6.94 -5.91
C VAL A 143 -3.33 -6.06 -5.36
N THR A 144 -2.31 -5.74 -6.17
CA THR A 144 -1.22 -4.83 -5.77
C THR A 144 -1.75 -3.46 -5.36
N TRP A 145 -2.72 -2.92 -6.10
CA TRP A 145 -3.29 -1.62 -5.80
C TRP A 145 -4.08 -1.61 -4.49
N PHE A 146 -4.90 -2.63 -4.25
CA PHE A 146 -5.59 -2.84 -2.98
C PHE A 146 -4.60 -2.90 -1.81
N LEU A 147 -3.56 -3.72 -1.94
CA LEU A 147 -2.54 -3.90 -0.91
C LEU A 147 -1.76 -2.61 -0.66
N GLN A 148 -1.43 -1.85 -1.71
CA GLN A 148 -0.74 -0.57 -1.59
C GLN A 148 -1.55 0.42 -0.76
N VAL A 149 -2.80 0.67 -1.17
CA VAL A 149 -3.68 1.65 -0.52
C VAL A 149 -3.93 1.28 0.93
N THR A 150 -4.17 -0.01 1.19
CA THR A 150 -4.35 -0.53 2.55
C THR A 150 -3.08 -0.35 3.39
N SER A 151 -1.92 -0.77 2.87
CA SER A 151 -0.66 -0.72 3.60
C SER A 151 -0.26 0.71 3.96
N TYR A 152 -0.39 1.66 3.03
CA TYR A 152 -0.08 3.06 3.30
C TYR A 152 -0.88 3.59 4.49
N SER A 153 -2.20 3.45 4.43
CA SER A 153 -3.11 3.97 5.45
C SER A 153 -2.90 3.28 6.79
N VAL A 154 -2.82 1.95 6.78
CA VAL A 154 -2.69 1.14 8.00
C VAL A 154 -1.33 1.35 8.66
N THR A 155 -0.22 1.26 7.92
CA THR A 155 1.13 1.41 8.48
C THR A 155 1.33 2.76 9.17
N LEU A 156 0.82 3.85 8.57
CA LEU A 156 0.91 5.16 9.21
C LEU A 156 -0.01 5.26 10.43
N PHE A 157 -1.23 4.71 10.36
CA PHE A 157 -2.15 4.66 11.49
C PHE A 157 -1.57 3.89 12.68
N VAL A 158 -1.09 2.65 12.51
CA VAL A 158 -0.55 1.86 13.62
C VAL A 158 0.71 2.48 14.21
N SER A 159 1.52 3.19 13.40
CA SER A 159 2.66 3.95 13.92
C SER A 159 2.21 5.09 14.84
N VAL A 160 1.26 5.91 14.41
CA VAL A 160 0.72 7.00 15.23
C VAL A 160 0.03 6.46 16.49
N ALA A 161 -0.79 5.43 16.35
CA ALA A 161 -1.47 4.80 17.48
C ALA A 161 -0.47 4.23 18.49
N TYR A 162 0.60 3.58 18.02
CA TYR A 162 1.65 3.08 18.90
C TYR A 162 2.29 4.20 19.71
N TRP A 163 2.83 5.24 19.06
CA TRP A 163 3.55 6.30 19.78
C TRP A 163 2.67 7.16 20.67
N LEU A 164 1.38 7.33 20.36
CA LEU A 164 0.47 8.18 21.13
C LEU A 164 -0.34 7.44 22.19
N ILE A 165 -0.51 6.12 22.07
CA ILE A 165 -1.47 5.37 22.88
C ILE A 165 -0.84 4.15 23.56
N ASP A 166 0.05 3.41 22.89
CA ASP A 166 0.54 2.11 23.36
C ASP A 166 1.95 2.16 23.94
N PHE A 167 2.83 3.02 23.40
CA PHE A 167 4.21 3.14 23.84
C PHE A 167 4.29 3.69 25.25
N ASP A 168 4.86 2.90 26.15
CA ASP A 168 5.14 3.27 27.52
C ASP A 168 6.66 3.11 27.81
N PRO A 169 7.40 4.22 28.00
CA PRO A 169 8.84 4.16 28.25
C PRO A 169 9.20 3.51 29.60
N GLU A 170 8.25 3.33 30.51
CA GLU A 170 8.46 2.60 31.77
C GLU A 170 8.41 1.08 31.57
N VAL A 171 7.70 0.62 30.54
CA VAL A 171 7.47 -0.81 30.26
C VAL A 171 8.36 -1.34 29.14
N GLU A 172 8.67 -0.52 28.15
CA GLU A 172 9.49 -0.92 27.01
C GLU A 172 10.45 0.16 26.51
N HIS A 173 11.55 -0.29 25.91
CA HIS A 173 12.50 0.59 25.23
C HIS A 173 12.22 0.62 23.74
N ALA A 174 12.42 1.78 23.12
CA ALA A 174 12.34 1.96 21.67
C ALA A 174 13.53 1.27 20.97
N SER A 175 13.46 -0.06 20.88
CA SER A 175 14.48 -0.88 20.23
C SER A 175 14.54 -0.59 18.72
N ILE A 176 15.61 -1.04 18.07
CA ILE A 176 15.72 -0.89 16.60
C ILE A 176 14.54 -1.55 15.86
N PHE A 177 13.96 -2.62 16.40
CA PHE A 177 12.81 -3.31 15.83
C PHE A 177 11.52 -2.52 15.99
N THR A 178 11.32 -1.91 17.16
CA THR A 178 10.21 -0.96 17.41
C THR A 178 10.30 0.24 16.48
N ILE A 179 11.47 0.89 16.44
CA ILE A 179 11.73 2.04 15.56
C ILE A 179 11.49 1.66 14.10
N HIS A 180 11.94 0.48 13.67
CA HIS A 180 11.70 0.01 12.32
C HIS A 180 10.21 -0.20 12.01
N THR A 181 9.52 -0.94 12.88
CA THR A 181 8.11 -1.33 12.72
C THR A 181 7.20 -0.11 12.61
N HIS A 182 7.46 0.94 13.39
CA HIS A 182 6.61 2.12 13.43
C HIS A 182 7.19 3.26 12.59
N ALA A 183 8.34 3.81 12.98
CA ALA A 183 8.89 5.03 12.38
C ALA A 183 9.44 4.79 10.96
N ILE A 184 10.34 3.82 10.77
CA ILE A 184 10.95 3.58 9.46
C ILE A 184 9.92 3.09 8.45
N SER A 185 9.04 2.17 8.83
CA SER A 185 7.96 1.69 7.96
C SER A 185 7.03 2.82 7.52
N SER A 186 6.74 3.79 8.41
CA SER A 186 5.98 5.00 8.05
C SER A 186 6.71 5.86 7.02
N VAL A 187 8.02 6.05 7.18
CA VAL A 187 8.85 6.78 6.21
C VAL A 187 8.86 6.05 4.86
N LEU A 188 8.95 4.72 4.85
CA LEU A 188 8.98 3.93 3.62
C LEU A 188 7.67 4.02 2.83
N VAL A 189 6.50 3.97 3.47
CA VAL A 189 5.22 4.13 2.77
C VAL A 189 5.03 5.56 2.23
N LEU A 190 5.48 6.58 2.96
CA LEU A 190 5.46 7.96 2.51
C LEU A 190 6.40 8.19 1.32
N LEU A 191 7.61 7.64 1.39
CA LEU A 191 8.61 7.72 0.32
C LEU A 191 8.12 7.00 -0.93
N ASP A 192 7.61 5.77 -0.80
CA ASP A 192 7.06 5.01 -1.92
C ASP A 192 5.89 5.77 -2.56
N MET A 193 4.96 6.32 -1.76
CA MET A 193 3.86 7.15 -2.26
C MET A 193 4.34 8.38 -3.05
N ALA A 194 5.42 9.01 -2.60
CA ALA A 194 5.99 10.18 -3.26
C ALA A 194 6.70 9.84 -4.59
N LEU A 195 7.28 8.64 -4.70
CA LEU A 195 8.09 8.25 -5.87
C LEU A 195 7.29 7.61 -7.00
N VAL A 196 6.34 6.73 -6.69
CA VAL A 196 5.71 5.86 -7.70
C VAL A 196 4.55 6.54 -8.40
N ALA A 197 4.29 6.22 -9.67
CA ALA A 197 3.21 6.82 -10.43
C ALA A 197 1.82 6.24 -10.13
N THR A 198 1.73 5.19 -9.30
CA THR A 198 0.47 4.51 -8.99
C THR A 198 -0.57 5.51 -8.44
N PRO A 199 -1.80 5.54 -8.99
CA PRO A 199 -2.81 6.48 -8.53
C PRO A 199 -3.34 6.15 -7.15
N CYS A 200 -3.75 7.18 -6.41
CA CYS A 200 -4.55 7.05 -5.20
C CYS A 200 -5.91 7.71 -5.42
N ARG A 201 -6.99 7.02 -5.05
CA ARG A 201 -8.37 7.49 -5.25
C ARG A 201 -9.05 7.68 -3.91
N TRP A 202 -9.77 8.77 -3.73
CA TRP A 202 -10.49 9.04 -2.49
C TRP A 202 -11.51 7.93 -2.15
N THR A 203 -12.12 7.31 -3.16
CA THR A 203 -13.09 6.22 -3.04
C THR A 203 -12.52 4.96 -2.40
N HIS A 204 -11.21 4.71 -2.48
CA HIS A 204 -10.57 3.51 -1.90
C HIS A 204 -10.43 3.56 -0.38
N PHE A 205 -11.02 4.56 0.30
CA PHE A 205 -10.98 4.71 1.76
C PHE A 205 -11.49 3.46 2.50
N PHE A 206 -12.44 2.74 1.90
CA PHE A 206 -13.06 1.57 2.54
C PHE A 206 -12.10 0.37 2.66
N PHE A 207 -10.98 0.34 1.92
CA PHE A 207 -9.99 -0.73 2.08
C PHE A 207 -9.36 -0.73 3.47
N GLY A 208 -9.03 0.45 4.00
CA GLY A 208 -8.57 0.60 5.39
C GLY A 208 -9.66 0.24 6.41
N THR A 209 -10.92 0.58 6.12
CA THR A 209 -12.08 0.19 6.94
C THR A 209 -12.23 -1.33 7.03
N ILE A 210 -12.12 -2.05 5.90
CA ILE A 210 -12.19 -3.51 5.89
C ILE A 210 -11.07 -4.12 6.75
N PHE A 211 -9.85 -3.59 6.65
CA PHE A 211 -8.74 -4.04 7.48
C PHE A 211 -9.03 -3.81 8.97
N GLY A 212 -9.47 -2.60 9.35
CA GLY A 212 -9.82 -2.25 10.72
C GLY A 212 -10.89 -3.16 11.30
N LEU A 213 -12.01 -3.33 10.59
CA LEU A 213 -13.09 -4.24 11.00
C LEU A 213 -12.60 -5.67 11.15
N SER A 214 -11.79 -6.16 10.22
CA SER A 214 -11.23 -7.52 10.29
C SER A 214 -10.39 -7.72 11.55
N TYR A 215 -9.58 -6.70 11.91
CA TYR A 215 -8.79 -6.75 13.13
C TYR A 215 -9.66 -6.74 14.39
N PHE A 216 -10.67 -5.86 14.49
CA PHE A 216 -11.57 -5.84 15.64
C PHE A 216 -12.44 -7.10 15.77
N VAL A 217 -12.87 -7.70 14.64
CA VAL A 217 -13.52 -9.01 14.64
C VAL A 217 -12.56 -10.07 15.17
N PHE A 218 -11.31 -10.06 14.72
CA PHE A 218 -10.28 -10.95 15.24
C PHE A 218 -10.08 -10.77 16.75
N THR A 219 -9.97 -9.54 17.27
CA THR A 219 -9.74 -9.33 18.72
C THR A 219 -10.93 -9.79 19.55
N PHE A 220 -12.16 -9.59 19.07
CA PHE A 220 -13.37 -10.09 19.74
C PHE A 220 -13.42 -11.63 19.75
N VAL A 221 -13.15 -12.27 18.61
CA VAL A 221 -13.08 -13.74 18.52
C VAL A 221 -11.96 -14.29 19.41
N TYR A 222 -10.78 -13.66 19.40
CA TYR A 222 -9.66 -14.02 20.26
C TYR A 222 -10.05 -14.00 21.73
N TYR A 223 -10.76 -12.96 22.17
CA TYR A 223 -11.31 -12.85 23.51
C TYR A 223 -12.31 -13.96 23.84
N VAL A 224 -13.33 -14.18 23.00
CA VAL A 224 -14.37 -15.20 23.23
C VAL A 224 -13.78 -16.61 23.32
N LEU A 225 -12.67 -16.86 22.62
CA LEU A 225 -11.93 -18.14 22.68
C LEU A 225 -10.99 -18.25 23.89
N GLY A 226 -11.05 -17.33 24.86
CA GLY A 226 -10.21 -17.34 26.06
C GLY A 226 -8.79 -16.85 25.84
N GLY A 227 -8.59 -15.97 24.85
CA GLY A 227 -7.30 -15.35 24.56
C GLY A 227 -6.84 -14.41 25.69
N TYR A 228 -5.51 -14.33 25.86
CA TYR A 228 -4.86 -13.47 26.85
C TYR A 228 -3.73 -12.67 26.20
N ASN A 229 -3.42 -11.49 26.72
CA ASN A 229 -2.20 -10.78 26.36
C ASN A 229 -0.95 -11.50 26.93
N PRO A 230 0.27 -11.00 26.68
CA PRO A 230 1.48 -11.61 27.23
C PRO A 230 1.61 -11.52 28.76
N TYR A 231 0.88 -10.60 29.41
CA TYR A 231 0.83 -10.45 30.87
C TYR A 231 -0.19 -11.37 31.55
N GLY A 232 -0.97 -12.15 30.78
CA GLY A 232 -2.00 -13.04 31.31
C GLY A 232 -3.34 -12.34 31.59
N GLU A 233 -3.56 -11.15 31.03
CA GLU A 233 -4.81 -10.40 31.13
C GLU A 233 -5.65 -10.57 29.87
N LYS A 234 -6.97 -10.30 29.94
CA LYS A 234 -7.90 -10.55 28.83
C LYS A 234 -7.97 -9.43 27.78
N PHE A 235 -7.46 -8.24 28.05
CA PHE A 235 -7.42 -7.14 27.08
C PHE A 235 -6.19 -7.24 26.17
N ILE A 236 -6.26 -6.77 24.92
CA ILE A 236 -5.08 -6.65 24.05
C ILE A 236 -4.44 -5.27 24.20
N TYR A 237 -5.26 -4.21 24.15
CA TYR A 237 -4.85 -2.83 24.36
C TYR A 237 -5.72 -2.23 25.46
N GLN A 238 -5.18 -2.05 26.67
CA GLN A 238 -5.97 -1.75 27.88
C GLN A 238 -6.91 -0.52 27.74
N SER A 239 -6.51 0.43 26.91
CA SER A 239 -7.23 1.68 26.66
C SER A 239 -8.34 1.56 25.60
N MET A 240 -8.26 0.59 24.67
CA MET A 240 -9.12 0.56 23.47
C MET A 240 -9.70 -0.81 23.11
N VAL A 241 -9.09 -1.91 23.56
CA VAL A 241 -9.45 -3.29 23.19
C VAL A 241 -9.44 -4.16 24.43
N ASP A 242 -10.50 -3.98 25.21
CA ASP A 242 -10.84 -4.72 26.42
C ASP A 242 -12.31 -5.12 26.34
N TRP A 243 -12.56 -6.35 25.88
CA TRP A 243 -13.91 -6.88 25.68
C TRP A 243 -14.53 -7.46 26.96
N GLU A 244 -13.75 -7.66 28.02
CA GLU A 244 -14.21 -8.17 29.31
C GLU A 244 -14.73 -7.02 30.17
N ASP A 245 -13.86 -6.07 30.51
CA ASP A 245 -14.16 -5.04 31.51
C ASP A 245 -14.70 -3.76 30.87
N LYS A 246 -14.39 -3.51 29.58
CA LYS A 246 -14.80 -2.30 28.85
C LYS A 246 -15.41 -2.56 27.46
N PRO A 247 -16.39 -3.47 27.32
CA PRO A 247 -16.92 -3.87 26.01
C PRO A 247 -17.51 -2.70 25.19
N VAL A 248 -18.13 -1.72 25.85
CA VAL A 248 -18.67 -0.53 25.18
C VAL A 248 -17.54 0.35 24.63
N VAL A 249 -16.45 0.53 25.37
CA VAL A 249 -15.28 1.30 24.91
C VAL A 249 -14.67 0.61 23.70
N SER A 250 -14.52 -0.71 23.74
CA SER A 250 -13.99 -1.52 22.64
C SER A 250 -14.87 -1.44 21.38
N LEU A 251 -16.19 -1.48 21.54
CA LEU A 251 -17.13 -1.28 20.43
C LEU A 251 -17.03 0.12 19.82
N VAL A 252 -16.97 1.16 20.66
CA VAL A 252 -16.80 2.55 20.20
C VAL A 252 -15.47 2.72 19.49
N ALA A 253 -14.38 2.16 20.02
CA ALA A 253 -13.07 2.16 19.37
C ALA A 253 -13.12 1.46 18.01
N ALA A 254 -13.80 0.30 17.91
CA ALA A 254 -13.96 -0.42 16.65
C ALA A 254 -14.65 0.43 15.58
N ILE A 255 -15.72 1.12 15.95
CA ILE A 255 -16.49 1.99 15.05
C ILE A 255 -15.66 3.22 14.66
N LEU A 256 -15.09 3.95 15.64
CA LEU A 256 -14.34 5.17 15.37
C LEU A 256 -13.07 4.89 14.56
N VAL A 257 -12.30 3.87 14.93
CA VAL A 257 -11.08 3.53 14.19
C VAL A 257 -11.40 3.12 12.75
N SER A 258 -12.42 2.27 12.55
CA SER A 258 -12.72 1.72 11.22
C SER A 258 -13.41 2.71 10.29
N PHE A 259 -14.34 3.52 10.80
CA PHE A 259 -15.19 4.39 9.98
C PHE A 259 -14.84 5.87 10.03
N LEU A 260 -13.99 6.31 10.96
CA LEU A 260 -13.52 7.69 11.03
C LEU A 260 -12.01 7.77 10.84
N VAL A 261 -11.22 7.10 11.67
CA VAL A 261 -9.76 7.25 11.66
C VAL A 261 -9.13 6.65 10.40
N ALA A 262 -9.44 5.41 10.03
CA ALA A 262 -8.89 4.79 8.83
C ALA A 262 -9.20 5.57 7.53
N PRO A 263 -10.43 6.07 7.30
CA PRO A 263 -10.72 6.97 6.19
C PRO A 263 -9.91 8.27 6.22
N LEU A 264 -9.69 8.88 7.38
CA LEU A 264 -8.87 10.10 7.49
C LEU A 264 -7.42 9.88 7.08
N PHE A 265 -6.80 8.76 7.48
CA PHE A 265 -5.46 8.40 7.03
C PHE A 265 -5.42 8.16 5.50
N HIS A 266 -6.43 7.52 4.94
CA HIS A 266 -6.53 7.38 3.48
C HIS A 266 -6.67 8.73 2.77
N LEU A 267 -7.51 9.64 3.30
CA LEU A 267 -7.65 10.99 2.76
C LEU A 267 -6.36 11.80 2.86
N PHE A 268 -5.55 11.58 3.89
CA PHE A 268 -4.21 12.17 4.00
C PHE A 268 -3.31 11.70 2.84
N PHE A 269 -3.24 10.39 2.56
CA PHE A 269 -2.50 9.87 1.41
C PHE A 269 -3.06 10.36 0.07
N PHE A 270 -4.39 10.49 -0.05
CA PHE A 270 -5.01 11.11 -1.21
C PHE A 270 -4.61 12.59 -1.36
N GLY A 271 -4.46 13.33 -0.26
CA GLY A 271 -3.92 14.69 -0.27
C GLY A 271 -2.49 14.73 -0.84
N ILE A 272 -1.61 13.85 -0.35
CA ILE A 272 -0.23 13.70 -0.86
C ILE A 272 -0.25 13.37 -2.35
N TYR A 273 -1.13 12.46 -2.79
CA TYR A 273 -1.29 12.13 -4.21
C TYR A 273 -1.62 13.37 -5.05
N LYS A 274 -2.62 14.15 -4.63
CA LYS A 274 -3.04 15.35 -5.36
C LYS A 274 -1.92 16.38 -5.42
N LEU A 275 -1.17 16.55 -4.32
CA LEU A 275 0.01 17.42 -4.28
C LEU A 275 1.10 16.94 -5.25
N LYS A 276 1.44 15.64 -5.23
CA LYS A 276 2.40 15.01 -6.15
C LYS A 276 2.05 15.27 -7.62
N ILE A 277 0.81 15.04 -8.00
CA ILE A 277 0.32 15.27 -9.37
C ILE A 277 0.35 16.76 -9.73
N PHE A 278 -0.04 17.65 -8.79
CA PHE A 278 0.03 19.08 -9.00
C PHE A 278 1.47 19.54 -9.28
N ILE A 279 2.43 19.13 -8.45
CA ILE A 279 3.86 19.44 -8.62
C ILE A 279 4.34 18.94 -9.99
N HIS A 280 4.10 17.66 -10.31
CA HIS A 280 4.50 17.09 -11.58
C HIS A 280 3.95 17.88 -12.78
N SER A 281 2.67 18.25 -12.75
CA SER A 281 2.03 19.03 -13.83
C SER A 281 2.67 20.41 -14.03
N ARG A 282 3.07 21.08 -12.94
CA ARG A 282 3.74 22.39 -12.98
C ARG A 282 5.15 22.28 -13.55
N THR A 283 5.91 21.26 -13.14
CA THR A 283 7.27 21.01 -13.65
C THR A 283 7.24 20.74 -15.16
N GLN A 284 6.30 19.90 -15.63
CA GLN A 284 6.18 19.60 -17.07
C GLN A 284 5.79 20.83 -17.91
N GLN A 285 4.91 21.69 -17.38
CA GLN A 285 4.58 22.95 -18.06
C GLN A 285 5.79 23.89 -18.18
N HIS A 286 6.61 23.98 -17.14
CA HIS A 286 7.81 24.80 -17.15
C HIS A 286 8.83 24.30 -18.18
N VAL A 287 9.12 22.99 -18.20
CA VAL A 287 10.04 22.36 -19.16
C VAL A 287 9.57 22.55 -20.61
N ARG A 288 8.26 22.43 -20.87
CA ARG A 288 7.72 22.69 -22.21
C ARG A 288 7.95 24.14 -22.63
N LYS A 289 7.67 25.11 -21.76
CA LYS A 289 7.87 26.53 -22.07
C LYS A 289 9.34 26.86 -22.35
N SER A 290 10.29 26.33 -21.57
CA SER A 290 11.71 26.56 -21.80
C SER A 290 12.22 25.98 -23.13
N ASN A 291 11.63 24.88 -23.59
CA ASN A 291 11.99 24.27 -24.88
C ASN A 291 11.42 25.02 -26.09
N PHE A 292 10.37 25.83 -25.92
CA PHE A 292 9.81 26.67 -27.00
C PHE A 292 10.48 28.06 -27.08
N SER A 293 11.22 28.47 -26.05
CA SER A 293 11.92 29.75 -25.99
C SER A 293 13.38 29.71 -26.47
N ASN A 294 13.90 28.51 -26.77
CA ASN A 294 15.24 28.27 -27.33
C ASN A 294 15.11 27.77 -28.77
#